data_AF-A0A3S1QMN6-F1
#
_entry.id   AF-A0A3S1QMN6-F1
#
_cell.length_a   1.000
_cell.length_b   1.000
_cell.length_c   1.000
_cell.angle_alpha   90.00
_cell.angle_beta   90.00
_cell.angle_gamma   90.00
#
_symmetry.space_group_name_H-M   'P 1'
#
loop_
_entity.id
_entity.type
_entity.pdbx_description
1 polymer ?
#
loop_
_entity_poly.entity_id
_entity_poly.type
_entity_poly.pdbx_seq_one_letter_code
_entity_poly.pdbx_strand_id
1 'polypeptide(L)' 'PALDAGLLAAAQAVEHYEISRYGTLKTWASELGLDEAVSLLNLTLGEEKATDEALTQLAESAVNMAAENV' A
#
# COMPACT_ATOMS: atom_id res chain seq x y z
N PRO A 1 -20.40 -7.52 -4.79
CA PRO A 1 -20.34 -6.50 -3.72
C PRO A 1 -19.50 -6.94 -2.52
N ALA A 2 -19.91 -7.96 -1.74
CA ALA A 2 -19.09 -8.44 -0.60
C ALA A 2 -17.75 -9.08 -1.03
N LEU A 3 -17.72 -9.75 -2.20
CA LEU A 3 -16.48 -10.28 -2.78
C LEU A 3 -15.48 -9.16 -3.12
N ASP A 4 -15.95 -8.08 -3.74
CA ASP A 4 -15.10 -6.95 -4.15
C ASP A 4 -14.53 -6.23 -2.94
N ALA A 5 -15.31 -6.09 -1.86
CA ALA A 5 -14.83 -5.56 -0.57
C ALA A 5 -13.76 -6.46 0.05
N GLY A 6 -13.93 -7.78 -0.02
CA GLY A 6 -12.93 -8.75 0.44
C GLY A 6 -11.63 -8.68 -0.38
N LEU A 7 -11.72 -8.55 -1.71
CA LEU A 7 -10.55 -8.39 -2.58
C LEU A 7 -9.82 -7.08 -2.30
N LEU A 8 -10.55 -5.98 -2.13
CA LEU A 8 -9.98 -4.69 -1.79
C LEU A 8 -9.25 -4.74 -0.44
N ALA A 9 -9.88 -5.31 0.59
CA ALA A 9 -9.26 -5.45 1.90
C ALA A 9 -7.98 -6.32 1.85
N ALA A 10 -7.99 -7.39 1.05
CA ALA A 10 -6.80 -8.20 0.83
C ALA A 10 -5.68 -7.42 0.11
N ALA A 11 -6.02 -6.58 -0.88
CA ALA A 11 -5.05 -5.72 -1.56
C ALA A 11 -4.42 -4.72 -0.58
N GLN A 12 -5.21 -4.01 0.23
CA GLN A 12 -4.67 -3.07 1.23
C GLN A 12 -3.75 -3.76 2.25
N ALA A 13 -4.06 -5.00 2.64
CA ALA A 13 -3.19 -5.77 3.51
C ALA A 13 -1.82 -6.08 2.86
N VAL A 14 -1.79 -6.30 1.55
CA VAL A 14 -0.54 -6.46 0.77
C VAL A 14 0.23 -5.14 0.74
N GLU A 15 -0.43 -4.02 0.43
CA GLU A 15 0.22 -2.70 0.42
C GLU A 15 0.84 -2.35 1.78
N HIS A 16 0.12 -2.63 2.88
CA HIS A 16 0.65 -2.43 4.24
C HIS A 16 1.90 -3.28 4.52
N TYR A 17 1.91 -4.53 4.04
CA TYR A 17 3.10 -5.38 4.16
C TYR A 17 4.27 -4.75 3.40
N GLU A 18 4.05 -4.29 2.17
CA GLU A 18 5.08 -3.68 1.33
C GLU A 18 5.61 -2.37 1.91
N ILE A 19 4.73 -1.46 2.34
CA ILE A 19 5.09 -0.20 3.02
C ILE A 19 5.99 -0.46 4.23
N SER A 20 5.67 -1.46 5.04
CA SER A 20 6.48 -1.82 6.22
C SER A 20 7.88 -2.31 5.83
N ARG A 21 7.97 -3.11 4.77
CA ARG A 21 9.23 -3.68 4.28
C ARG A 21 10.10 -2.63 3.60
N TYR A 22 9.55 -1.87 2.67
CA TYR A 22 10.29 -0.82 1.96
C TYR A 22 10.75 0.29 2.92
N GLY A 23 9.94 0.64 3.92
CA GLY A 23 10.36 1.55 4.98
C GLY A 23 11.61 1.03 5.73
N THR A 24 11.57 -0.23 6.16
CA THR A 24 12.69 -0.86 6.88
C THR A 24 13.95 -0.96 6.01
N LEU A 25 13.80 -1.44 4.77
CA LEU A 25 14.91 -1.60 3.82
C LEU A 25 15.56 -0.26 3.47
N LYS A 26 14.75 0.79 3.28
CA LYS A 26 15.26 2.14 3.01
C LYS A 26 16.11 2.64 4.18
N THR A 27 15.65 2.44 5.42
CA THR A 27 16.43 2.79 6.61
C THR A 27 17.75 2.03 6.64
N TRP A 28 17.75 0.71 6.43
CA TRP A 28 18.99 -0.06 6.41
C TRP A 28 19.95 0.35 5.28
N ALA A 29 19.43 0.64 4.08
CA ALA A 29 20.24 1.15 2.97
C ALA A 29 20.91 2.48 3.33
N SER A 30 20.21 3.36 4.05
CA SER A 30 20.75 4.63 4.54
C SER A 30 21.88 4.40 5.55
N GLU A 31 21.70 3.51 6.53
CA GLU A 31 22.74 3.17 7.52
C GLU A 31 23.99 2.55 6.89
N LEU A 32 23.83 1.86 5.75
CA LEU A 32 24.92 1.23 4.99
C LEU A 32 25.56 2.16 3.95
N GLY A 33 25.07 3.40 3.78
CA GLY A 33 25.57 4.34 2.77
C GLY A 33 25.27 3.94 1.33
N LEU A 34 24.19 3.21 1.09
CA LEU A 34 23.76 2.73 -0.23
C LEU A 34 22.76 3.71 -0.87
N ASP A 35 23.23 4.89 -1.27
CA ASP A 35 22.37 6.01 -1.71
C ASP A 35 21.45 5.69 -2.90
N GLU A 36 21.93 4.91 -3.88
CA GLU A 36 21.10 4.47 -5.01
C GLU A 36 19.94 3.58 -4.55
N ALA A 37 20.22 2.65 -3.63
CA ALA A 37 19.18 1.79 -3.06
C ALA A 37 18.17 2.63 -2.24
N VAL A 38 18.63 3.63 -1.48
CA VAL A 38 17.73 4.56 -0.76
C VAL A 38 16.79 5.26 -1.74
N SER A 39 17.30 5.74 -2.87
CA SER A 39 16.49 6.43 -3.90
C SER A 39 15.41 5.51 -4.47
N LEU A 40 15.78 4.29 -4.88
CA LEU A 40 14.84 3.32 -5.46
C LEU A 40 13.81 2.81 -4.45
N LEU A 41 14.24 2.53 -3.21
CA LEU A 41 13.35 2.10 -2.13
C LEU A 41 12.39 3.22 -1.72
N ASN A 42 12.84 4.48 -1.76
CA ASN A 42 11.96 5.62 -1.50
C ASN A 42 10.93 5.85 -2.61
N LEU A 43 11.32 5.64 -3.88
CA LEU A 43 10.39 5.69 -5.00
C LEU A 43 9.29 4.63 -4.83
N THR A 44 9.69 3.36 -4.63
CA THR A 44 8.76 2.24 -4.46
C THR A 44 7.85 2.46 -3.25
N LEU A 45 8.40 2.87 -2.10
CA LEU A 45 7.62 3.21 -0.92
C LEU A 45 6.58 4.32 -1.16
N GLY A 46 6.89 5.27 -2.06
CA GLY A 46 5.95 6.31 -2.45
C GLY A 46 4.81 5.77 -3.31
N GLU A 47 5.12 4.87 -4.23
CA GLU A 47 4.14 4.18 -5.09
C GLU A 47 3.16 3.34 -4.25
N GLU A 48 3.64 2.52 -3.32
CA GLU A 48 2.73 1.67 -2.49
C GLU A 48 1.82 2.51 -1.58
N LYS A 49 2.32 3.63 -1.05
CA LYS A 49 1.49 4.56 -0.28
C LYS A 49 0.40 5.20 -1.12
N ALA A 50 0.71 5.56 -2.36
CA ALA A 50 -0.27 6.13 -3.28
C ALA A 50 -1.31 5.08 -3.70
N THR A 51 -0.89 3.82 -3.90
CA THR A 51 -1.79 2.70 -4.18
C THR A 51 -2.74 2.43 -3.02
N ASP A 52 -2.24 2.36 -1.78
CA ASP A 52 -3.08 2.18 -0.59
C ASP A 52 -4.09 3.33 -0.40
N GLU A 53 -3.68 4.58 -0.66
CA GLU A 53 -4.58 5.73 -0.63
C GLU A 53 -5.68 5.61 -1.70
N ALA A 54 -5.33 5.19 -2.92
CA ALA A 54 -6.31 4.96 -3.98
C ALA A 54 -7.29 3.82 -3.64
N LEU A 55 -6.80 2.73 -3.03
CA LEU A 55 -7.65 1.64 -2.55
C LEU A 55 -8.60 2.12 -1.44
N THR A 56 -8.12 2.96 -0.52
CA THR A 56 -8.95 3.57 0.53
C THR A 56 -10.07 4.41 -0.08
N GLN A 57 -9.75 5.28 -1.05
CA GLN A 57 -10.76 6.09 -1.74
C GLN A 57 -11.79 5.22 -2.48
N LEU A 58 -11.37 4.11 -3.10
CA LEU A 58 -12.27 3.16 -3.76
C LEU A 58 -13.19 2.43 -2.76
N ALA A 59 -12.67 2.10 -1.58
CA ALA A 59 -13.42 1.48 -0.50
C ALA A 59 -14.54 2.39 0.00
N GLU A 60 -14.21 3.66 0.27
CA GLU A 60 -15.13 4.67 0.79
C GLU A 60 -16.18 5.12 -0.24
N SER A 61 -15.79 5.24 -1.51
CA SER A 61 -16.67 5.81 -2.55
C SER A 61 -17.60 4.81 -3.24
N ALA A 62 -17.29 3.51 -3.21
CA ALA A 62 -18.04 2.54 -3.99
C ALA A 62 -18.16 1.16 -3.33
N VAL A 63 -17.03 0.53 -3.00
CA VAL A 63 -17.01 -0.91 -2.77
C VAL A 63 -17.67 -1.30 -1.43
N ASN A 64 -17.40 -0.56 -0.35
CA ASN A 64 -18.02 -0.86 0.95
C ASN A 64 -19.50 -0.48 0.98
N MET A 65 -19.88 0.67 0.38
CA MET A 65 -21.29 1.07 0.27
C MET A 65 -22.10 0.05 -0.55
N ALA A 66 -21.52 -0.51 -1.62
CA ALA A 66 -22.18 -1.55 -2.40
C ALA A 66 -22.32 -2.87 -1.64
N ALA A 67 -21.38 -3.19 -0.73
CA ALA A 67 -21.43 -4.39 0.10
C ALA A 67 -22.45 -4.29 1.25
N GLU A 68 -22.69 -3.08 1.78
CA GLU A 68 -23.64 -2.84 2.88
C GLU A 68 -25.11 -2.97 2.45
N ASN A 69 -25.41 -2.80 1.16
CA ASN A 69 -26.76 -2.86 0.58
C ASN A 69 -27.16 -4.27 0.09
N VAL A 70 -26.50 -5.33 0.58
CA VAL A 70 -26.78 -6.74 0.22
C VAL A 70 -27.46 -7.48 1.37
#